data_AF-A0A323TIS5-F1
#
_entry.id   AF-A0A323TIS5-F1
#
_cell.length_a   1.000
_cell.length_b   1.000
_cell.length_c   1.000
_cell.angle_alpha   90.00
_cell.angle_beta   90.00
_cell.angle_gamma   90.00
#
_symmetry.space_group_name_H-M   'P 1'
#
loop_
_entity.id
_entity.type
_entity.pdbx_description
1 polymer ?
#
loop_
_entity_poly.entity_id
_entity_poly.type
_entity_poly.pdbx_seq_one_letter_code
_entity_poly.pdbx_strand_id
1 'polypeptide(L)'
;MKDLRLNEMTYGEFQQKLVQHVMERLDKNTATSSLVYFPIVHERVETFLLAHWQSAWQDCESLTFNEWLTSSCNEVFESEVVMDLLILSRDGGITESEEQIKPV
;
A
#
# COMPACT_ATOMS: atom_id res chain seq x y z
N MET A 1 -18.91 8.31 -7.32
CA MET A 1 -17.69 8.98 -7.83
C MET A 1 -17.60 8.69 -9.31
N LYS A 2 -17.14 9.62 -10.16
CA LYS A 2 -16.85 9.29 -11.56
C LYS A 2 -15.66 8.33 -11.59
N ASP A 3 -15.75 7.27 -12.39
CA ASP A 3 -14.62 6.36 -12.64
C ASP A 3 -13.60 7.08 -13.52
N LEU A 4 -12.67 7.78 -12.87
CA LEU A 4 -11.52 8.40 -13.53
C LEU A 4 -10.52 7.30 -13.94
N ARG A 5 -9.90 7.50 -15.09
CA ARG A 5 -8.76 6.69 -15.51
C ARG A 5 -7.52 7.05 -14.69
N LEU A 6 -6.57 6.13 -14.59
CA LEU A 6 -5.34 6.35 -13.84
C LEU A 6 -4.51 7.49 -14.43
N ASN A 7 -4.48 7.65 -15.76
CA ASN A 7 -3.80 8.76 -16.42
C ASN A 7 -4.46 10.13 -16.20
N GLU A 8 -5.69 10.15 -15.70
CA GLU A 8 -6.40 11.36 -15.29
C GLU A 8 -6.18 11.66 -13.79
N MET A 9 -5.56 10.75 -13.04
CA MET A 9 -5.21 10.92 -11.64
C MET A 9 -3.79 11.45 -11.49
N THR A 10 -3.60 12.33 -10.52
CA THR A 10 -2.26 12.65 -10.04
C THR A 10 -1.67 11.46 -9.28
N TYR A 11 -0.33 11.42 -9.21
CA TYR A 11 0.39 10.45 -8.38
C TYR A 11 -0.15 10.39 -6.94
N GLY A 12 -0.40 11.56 -6.32
CA GLY A 12 -0.91 11.65 -4.96
C GLY A 12 -2.33 11.10 -4.80
N GLU A 13 -3.22 11.35 -5.75
CA GLU A 13 -4.59 10.79 -5.72
C GLU A 13 -4.58 9.26 -5.83
N PHE A 14 -3.72 8.73 -6.70
CA PHE A 14 -3.56 7.30 -6.86
C PHE A 14 -2.93 6.66 -5.61
N GLN A 15 -1.88 7.27 -5.06
CA GLN A 15 -1.28 6.86 -3.78
C GLN A 15 -2.32 6.80 -2.66
N GLN A 16 -3.14 7.83 -2.50
CA GLN A 16 -4.21 7.85 -1.48
C GLN A 16 -5.20 6.70 -1.66
N LYS A 17 -5.59 6.40 -2.90
CA LYS A 17 -6.48 5.26 -3.19
C LYS A 17 -5.86 3.91 -2.82
N LEU A 18 -4.56 3.72 -3.08
CA LEU A 18 -3.85 2.51 -2.68
C LEU A 18 -3.73 2.40 -1.17
N VAL A 19 -3.36 3.48 -0.48
CA VAL A 19 -3.31 3.52 0.99
C VAL A 19 -4.67 3.13 1.56
N GLN A 20 -5.75 3.76 1.08
CA GLN A 20 -7.11 3.43 1.52
C GLN A 20 -7.45 1.95 1.27
N HIS A 21 -7.09 1.42 0.09
CA HIS A 21 -7.35 0.02 -0.24
C HIS A 21 -6.65 -0.96 0.72
N VAL A 22 -5.38 -0.71 1.04
CA VAL A 22 -4.61 -1.55 1.97
C VAL A 22 -5.19 -1.45 3.39
N MET A 23 -5.50 -0.24 3.83
CA MET A 23 -6.11 0.00 5.15
C MET A 23 -7.44 -0.76 5.31
N GLU A 24 -8.33 -0.67 4.31
CA GLU A 24 -9.60 -1.41 4.32
C GLU A 24 -9.41 -2.93 4.34
N ARG A 25 -8.33 -3.44 3.76
CA ARG A 25 -7.99 -4.87 3.83
C ARG A 25 -7.44 -5.27 5.19
N LEU A 26 -6.56 -4.47 5.78
CA LEU A 26 -6.04 -4.72 7.12
C LEU A 26 -7.16 -4.69 8.16
N ASP A 27 -8.10 -3.76 8.04
CA ASP A 27 -9.27 -3.66 8.93
C ASP A 27 -10.17 -4.91 8.87
N LYS A 28 -10.27 -5.53 7.70
CA LYS A 28 -11.06 -6.77 7.51
C LYS A 28 -10.34 -8.02 8.01
N ASN A 29 -9.01 -8.02 8.01
CA ASN A 29 -8.19 -9.21 8.28
C ASN A 29 -7.51 -9.20 9.65
N THR A 30 -7.50 -8.08 10.36
CA THR A 30 -6.78 -7.92 11.63
C THR A 30 -7.72 -7.41 12.72
N ALA A 31 -7.49 -7.85 13.96
CA ALA A 31 -8.19 -7.35 15.14
C ALA A 31 -7.54 -6.09 15.75
N THR A 32 -6.45 -5.62 15.14
CA THR A 32 -5.60 -4.54 15.67
C THR A 32 -6.05 -3.21 15.06
N SER A 33 -5.95 -2.11 15.81
CA SER A 33 -6.38 -0.80 15.32
C SER A 33 -5.60 -0.35 14.08
N SER A 34 -6.34 0.04 13.04
CA SER A 34 -5.86 0.60 11.77
C SER A 34 -4.84 1.74 11.95
N LEU A 35 -4.99 2.52 13.03
CA LEU A 35 -4.11 3.64 13.33
C LEU A 35 -2.64 3.24 13.57
N VAL A 36 -2.40 2.01 14.02
CA VAL A 36 -1.05 1.48 14.22
C VAL A 36 -0.35 1.22 12.88
N TYR A 37 -1.10 0.75 11.88
CA TYR A 37 -0.55 0.41 10.58
C TYR A 37 -0.49 1.60 9.63
N PHE A 38 -1.28 2.65 9.83
CA PHE A 38 -1.36 3.77 8.89
C PHE A 38 0.02 4.35 8.47
N PRO A 39 0.98 4.61 9.39
CA PRO A 39 2.31 5.09 9.00
C PRO A 39 3.06 4.07 8.13
N ILE A 40 3.00 2.79 8.50
CA ILE A 40 3.68 1.69 7.81
C ILE A 40 3.09 1.47 6.41
N VAL A 41 1.75 1.50 6.30
CA VAL A 41 1.04 1.39 5.01
C VAL A 41 1.45 2.54 4.11
N HIS A 42 1.44 3.76 4.63
CA HIS A 42 1.77 4.94 3.85
C HIS A 42 3.20 4.86 3.30
N GLU A 43 4.17 4.53 4.15
CA GLU A 43 5.58 4.38 3.75
C GLU A 43 5.78 3.27 2.72
N ARG A 44 5.13 2.11 2.91
CA ARG A 44 5.25 0.97 1.98
C ARG A 44 4.64 1.27 0.62
N VAL A 45 3.45 1.88 0.58
CA VAL A 45 2.81 2.28 -0.68
C VAL A 45 3.67 3.33 -1.38
N GLU A 46 4.19 4.32 -0.66
CA GLU A 46 5.05 5.36 -1.23
C GLU A 46 6.34 4.78 -1.82
N THR A 47 7.03 3.93 -1.05
CA THR A 47 8.27 3.26 -1.48
C THR A 47 8.03 2.43 -2.74
N PHE A 48 6.93 1.67 -2.76
CA PHE A 48 6.56 0.84 -3.89
C PHE A 48 6.28 1.68 -5.15
N LEU A 49 5.50 2.75 -5.03
CA LEU A 49 5.24 3.64 -6.15
C LEU A 49 6.53 4.30 -6.64
N LEU A 50 7.41 4.77 -5.76
CA LEU A 50 8.72 5.32 -6.15
C LEU A 50 9.56 4.31 -6.96
N ALA A 51 9.52 3.03 -6.60
CA ALA A 51 10.29 1.99 -7.27
C ALA A 51 9.68 1.52 -8.60
N HIS A 52 8.35 1.44 -8.70
CA HIS A 52 7.69 0.76 -9.81
C HIS A 52 6.81 1.64 -10.71
N TRP A 53 6.55 2.90 -10.33
CA TRP A 53 5.61 3.80 -11.02
C TRP A 53 5.80 3.84 -12.55
N GLN A 54 7.04 4.06 -12.99
CA GLN A 54 7.29 4.21 -14.42
C GLN A 54 7.12 2.90 -15.19
N SER A 55 7.46 1.77 -14.56
CA SER A 55 7.59 0.46 -15.21
C SER A 55 6.28 -0.32 -15.26
N ALA A 56 5.38 -0.15 -14.29
CA ALA A 56 4.17 -0.96 -14.21
C ALA A 56 2.87 -0.15 -14.04
N TRP A 57 2.95 1.18 -13.94
CA TRP A 57 1.75 2.03 -13.86
C TRP A 57 1.51 2.80 -15.16
N GLN A 58 2.55 3.13 -15.93
CA GLN A 58 2.35 3.67 -17.29
C GLN A 58 1.64 2.68 -18.21
N ASP A 59 1.96 1.38 -18.12
CA ASP A 59 1.33 0.34 -18.95
C ASP A 59 -0.16 0.10 -18.61
N CYS A 60 -0.58 0.52 -17.42
CA CYS A 60 -1.95 0.40 -16.94
C CYS A 60 -2.68 1.75 -16.84
N GLU A 61 -2.09 2.83 -17.37
CA GLU A 61 -2.57 4.20 -17.18
C GLU A 61 -3.98 4.44 -17.76
N SER A 62 -4.38 3.66 -18.77
CA SER A 62 -5.69 3.78 -19.40
C SER A 62 -6.83 3.15 -18.60
N LEU A 63 -6.52 2.35 -17.58
CA LEU A 63 -7.50 1.66 -16.75
C LEU A 63 -8.14 2.63 -15.76
N THR A 64 -9.34 2.31 -15.30
CA THR A 64 -9.91 2.89 -14.08
C THR A 64 -9.33 2.20 -12.85
N PHE A 65 -9.48 2.79 -11.66
CA PHE A 65 -9.00 2.17 -10.43
C PHE A 65 -9.59 0.77 -10.19
N ASN A 66 -10.89 0.58 -10.50
CA ASN A 66 -11.54 -0.71 -10.31
C ASN A 66 -11.03 -1.77 -11.30
N GLU A 67 -10.81 -1.39 -12.55
CA GLU A 67 -10.20 -2.29 -13.56
C GLU A 67 -8.76 -2.63 -13.18
N TRP A 68 -8.02 -1.64 -12.67
CA TRP A 68 -6.65 -1.82 -12.20
C TRP A 68 -6.56 -2.86 -11.09
N LEU A 69 -7.47 -2.84 -10.10
CA LEU A 69 -7.52 -3.84 -9.02
C LEU A 69 -7.69 -5.28 -9.52
N THR A 70 -8.24 -5.47 -10.72
CA THR A 70 -8.41 -6.78 -11.36
C THR A 70 -7.36 -7.11 -12.41
N SER A 71 -6.39 -6.21 -12.62
CA SER A 71 -5.35 -6.33 -13.64
C SER A 71 -4.05 -6.93 -13.08
N SER A 72 -3.16 -7.34 -13.98
CA SER A 72 -1.81 -7.79 -13.63
C SER A 72 -0.97 -6.71 -12.92
N CYS A 73 -1.28 -5.43 -13.11
CA CYS A 73 -0.60 -4.35 -12.39
C CYS A 73 -0.91 -4.36 -10.88
N ASN A 74 -2.08 -4.85 -10.48
CA ASN A 74 -2.40 -5.06 -9.07
C ASN A 74 -1.71 -6.30 -8.49
N GLU A 75 -1.43 -7.34 -9.27
CA GLU A 75 -0.77 -8.56 -8.77
C GLU A 75 0.61 -8.25 -8.15
N VAL A 76 1.37 -7.36 -8.78
CA VAL A 76 2.67 -6.89 -8.27
C VAL A 76 2.47 -6.13 -6.95
N PHE A 77 1.51 -5.22 -6.90
CA PHE A 77 1.20 -4.46 -5.69
C PHE A 77 0.73 -5.34 -4.53
N GLU A 78 -0.12 -6.33 -4.82
CA GLU A 78 -0.59 -7.31 -3.85
C GLU A 78 0.57 -8.09 -3.24
N SER A 79 1.46 -8.60 -4.08
CA SER A 79 2.58 -9.41 -3.63
C SER A 79 3.58 -8.60 -2.80
N GLU A 80 3.90 -7.37 -3.20
CA GLU A 80 4.99 -6.60 -2.58
C GLU A 80 4.54 -5.72 -1.40
N VAL A 81 3.26 -5.33 -1.36
CA VAL A 81 2.75 -4.42 -0.34
C VAL A 81 1.72 -5.13 0.54
N VAL A 82 0.65 -5.66 -0.07
CA VAL A 82 -0.51 -6.14 0.69
C VAL A 82 -0.17 -7.43 1.46
N MET A 83 0.44 -8.41 0.81
CA MET A 83 0.79 -9.69 1.45
C MET A 83 1.82 -9.51 2.56
N ASP A 84 2.86 -8.72 2.31
CA ASP A 84 3.90 -8.40 3.30
C ASP A 84 3.29 -7.77 4.57
N LEU A 85 2.40 -6.80 4.41
CA LEU A 85 1.72 -6.14 5.53
C LEU A 85 0.76 -7.07 6.26
N LEU A 86 0.03 -7.92 5.54
CA LEU A 86 -0.86 -8.92 6.15
C LEU A 86 -0.07 -9.96 6.95
N ILE A 87 1.08 -10.41 6.45
CA ILE A 87 1.97 -11.33 7.17
C ILE A 87 2.49 -10.66 8.46
N LEU A 88 3.02 -9.43 8.36
CA LEU A 88 3.49 -8.67 9.53
C LEU A 88 2.40 -8.50 10.59
N SER A 89 1.16 -8.26 10.14
CA SER A 89 0.04 -8.09 11.04
C SER A 89 -0.41 -9.37 11.76
N ARG A 90 -0.16 -10.54 11.15
CA ARG A 90 -0.53 -11.84 11.71
C ARG A 90 0.46 -12.34 12.74
N ASP A 91 1.74 -12.03 12.56
CA ASP A 91 2.83 -12.50 13.41
C ASP A 91 3.12 -11.58 14.62
N GLY A 92 2.34 -10.52 14.82
CA GLY A 92 2.53 -9.58 15.94
C GLY A 92 3.84 -8.79 15.86
N GLY A 93 4.39 -8.63 14.66
CA GLY A 93 5.74 -8.13 14.42
C GLY A 93 5.80 -6.62 14.23
N ILE A 94 5.62 -5.84 15.30
CA ILE A 94 6.37 -4.59 15.46
C ILE A 94 7.40 -4.89 16.54
N THR A 95 8.58 -5.36 16.15
CA THR A 95 9.73 -5.19 17.02
C THR A 95 10.09 -3.72 16.92
N GLU A 96 9.68 -2.94 17.93
CA GLU A 96 10.32 -1.68 18.24
C GLU A 96 11.82 -1.95 18.27
N SER A 97 12.55 -1.46 17.27
CA SER A 97 13.98 -1.28 17.41
C SER A 97 14.17 -0.11 18.38
N GLU A 98 13.99 -0.38 19.68
CA GLU A 98 14.54 0.46 20.74
C GLU A 98 16.06 0.40 20.56
N GLU A 99 16.59 1.39 19.86
CA GLU A 99 18.00 1.75 19.92
C GLU A 99 18.31 2.09 21.39
N GLN A 100 18.75 1.09 22.15
CA GLN A 100 19.30 1.28 23.48
C GLN A 100 20.56 2.13 23.35
N ILE A 101 20.38 3.44 23.47
CA ILE A 101 21.43 4.39 23.82
C ILE A 101 21.93 3.95 25.21
N LYS A 102 23.04 3.22 25.24
CA LYS A 102 23.76 2.94 26.49
C LYS A 102 24.29 4.25 27.06
N PRO A 103 23.93 4.64 28.29
CA PRO A 103 24.71 5.61 29.03
C PRO A 103 25.74 4.89 29.91
N VAL A 104 26.97 5.44 29.86
CA VAL A 104 28.11 5.27 30.77
C VAL A 104 28.96 4.02 30.59
#